data_AF-A0A7Y4XLB7-F1
#
_entry.id   AF-A0A7Y4XLB7-F1
#
_cell.length_a   1.000
_cell.length_b   1.000
_cell.length_c   1.000
_cell.angle_alpha   90.00
_cell.angle_beta   90.00
_cell.angle_gamma   90.00
#
_symmetry.space_group_name_H-M   'P 1'
#
loop_
_entity.id
_entity.type
_entity.pdbx_description
1 polymer ?
#
loop_
_entity_poly.entity_id
_entity_poly.type
_entity_poly.pdbx_seq_one_letter_code
_entity_poly.pdbx_strand_id
1 'polypeptide(L)'
;MRKESELPIIPILGVVFRVHLNEFEFRQVDKPDNRISFDHLIDNGDHTMLMFDTRTNNGFKGTWKEFMEQKEVKKVRLPSFINLDRVGLHEFIQRHGAMDFLSRTDRITIFKELQVPVSKAAAKELTKKTKR
;
A
#
# COMPACT_ATOMS: atom_id res chain seq x y z
N MET A 1 8.86 17.05 -7.53
CA MET A 1 7.86 15.96 -7.47
C MET A 1 7.97 15.19 -8.77
N ARG A 2 7.94 13.85 -8.74
CA ARG A 2 7.95 13.02 -9.95
C ARG A 2 6.75 13.36 -10.84
N LYS A 3 6.95 13.28 -12.16
CA LYS A 3 5.84 13.42 -13.10
C LYS A 3 4.96 12.18 -13.02
N GLU A 4 3.68 12.32 -13.34
CA GLU A 4 2.74 11.20 -13.28
C GLU A 4 3.12 10.03 -14.22
N SER A 5 3.81 10.33 -15.32
CA SER A 5 4.37 9.33 -16.24
C SER A 5 5.54 8.53 -15.67
N GLU A 6 6.16 8.98 -14.57
CA GLU A 6 7.31 8.34 -13.93
C GLU A 6 6.90 7.47 -12.74
N LEU A 7 5.61 7.46 -12.39
CA LEU A 7 5.08 6.62 -11.32
C LEU A 7 4.98 5.17 -11.77
N PRO A 8 5.29 4.20 -10.88
CA PRO A 8 5.11 2.79 -11.19
C PRO A 8 3.66 2.49 -11.59
N ILE A 9 3.52 1.63 -12.59
CA ILE A 9 2.23 1.09 -13.01
C ILE A 9 2.08 -0.34 -12.50
N ILE A 10 0.88 -0.69 -12.08
CA ILE A 10 0.54 -2.04 -11.66
C ILE A 10 -0.77 -2.49 -12.35
N PRO A 11 -0.75 -3.61 -13.07
CA PRO A 11 -1.97 -4.21 -13.59
C PRO A 11 -2.69 -4.98 -12.48
N ILE A 12 -3.96 -4.67 -12.27
CA ILE A 12 -4.86 -5.36 -11.34
C ILE A 12 -6.00 -5.94 -12.18
N LEU A 13 -5.94 -7.25 -12.42
CA LEU A 13 -6.93 -7.98 -13.24
C LEU A 13 -7.19 -7.33 -14.62
N GLY A 14 -6.14 -6.86 -15.27
CA GLY A 14 -6.20 -6.23 -16.60
C GLY A 14 -6.45 -4.73 -16.58
N VAL A 15 -6.78 -4.14 -15.43
CA VAL A 15 -6.93 -2.69 -15.27
C VAL A 15 -5.62 -2.09 -14.79
N VAL A 16 -5.16 -1.01 -15.43
CA VAL A 16 -3.86 -0.39 -15.13
C VAL A 16 -4.03 0.73 -14.11
N PHE A 17 -3.24 0.68 -13.04
CA PHE A 17 -3.18 1.71 -12.02
C PHE A 17 -1.77 2.28 -11.87
N ARG A 18 -1.67 3.57 -11.56
CA ARG A 18 -0.45 4.20 -11.05
C ARG A 18 -0.39 4.11 -9.54
N VAL A 19 0.81 3.88 -9.02
CA VAL A 19 1.07 3.84 -7.58
C VAL A 19 1.41 5.25 -7.09
N HIS A 20 0.51 5.85 -6.31
CA HIS A 20 0.71 7.15 -5.68
C HIS A 20 1.06 6.96 -4.20
N LEU A 21 2.32 6.58 -3.92
CA LEU A 21 2.72 6.22 -2.56
C LEU A 21 2.63 7.41 -1.57
N ASN A 22 2.90 8.63 -2.02
CA ASN A 22 2.77 9.82 -1.17
C ASN A 22 1.33 10.07 -0.69
N GLU A 23 0.35 9.64 -1.48
CA GLU A 23 -1.07 9.78 -1.19
C GLU A 23 -1.69 8.48 -0.71
N PHE A 24 -0.87 7.42 -0.57
CA PHE A 24 -1.27 6.09 -0.14
C PHE A 24 -2.45 5.54 -0.97
N GLU A 25 -2.40 5.69 -2.30
CA GLU A 25 -3.47 5.23 -3.18
C GLU A 25 -2.96 4.67 -4.52
N PHE A 26 -3.78 3.84 -5.15
CA PHE A 26 -3.69 3.53 -6.58
C PHE A 26 -4.68 4.42 -7.34
N ARG A 27 -4.26 5.01 -8.46
CA ARG A 27 -5.15 5.73 -9.40
C ARG A 27 -5.24 5.00 -10.71
N GLN A 28 -6.45 4.75 -11.19
CA GLN A 28 -6.63 4.11 -12.50
C GLN A 28 -6.16 5.05 -13.62
N VAL A 29 -5.39 4.53 -14.58
CA VAL A 29 -4.81 5.33 -15.67
C VAL A 29 -5.88 5.96 -16.54
N ASP A 30 -6.89 5.18 -16.95
CA ASP A 30 -7.95 5.64 -17.86
C ASP A 30 -9.11 6.35 -17.14
N LYS A 31 -9.13 6.30 -15.79
CA LYS A 31 -10.17 6.92 -14.96
C LYS A 31 -9.56 7.44 -13.64
N PRO A 32 -8.88 8.59 -13.65
CA PRO A 32 -8.12 9.09 -12.48
C PRO A 32 -8.96 9.35 -11.21
N ASP A 33 -10.27 9.56 -11.35
CA ASP A 33 -11.20 9.67 -10.22
C ASP A 33 -11.46 8.32 -9.53
N ASN A 34 -11.16 7.20 -10.21
CA ASN A 34 -11.21 5.88 -9.60
C ASN A 34 -9.91 5.63 -8.83
N ARG A 35 -10.03 5.72 -7.50
CA ARG A 35 -8.92 5.60 -6.56
C ARG A 35 -9.15 4.48 -5.59
N ILE A 36 -8.09 3.71 -5.31
CA ILE A 36 -8.08 2.64 -4.33
C ILE A 36 -7.12 3.04 -3.22
N SER A 37 -7.64 3.35 -2.04
CA SER A 37 -6.80 3.64 -0.86
C SER A 37 -6.00 2.39 -0.48
N PHE A 38 -4.76 2.59 -0.04
CA PHE A 38 -3.93 1.55 0.56
C PHE A 38 -4.50 1.04 1.89
N ASP A 39 -5.48 1.72 2.48
CA ASP A 39 -6.23 1.22 3.64
C ASP A 39 -7.07 -0.01 3.31
N HIS A 40 -7.39 -0.22 2.03
CA HIS A 40 -8.07 -1.44 1.57
C HIS A 40 -7.09 -2.61 1.34
N LEU A 41 -5.79 -2.39 1.54
CA LEU A 41 -4.78 -3.44 1.42
C LEU A 41 -4.57 -4.14 2.76
N ILE A 42 -4.56 -5.46 2.70
CA ILE A 42 -4.13 -6.31 3.81
C ILE A 42 -2.64 -6.59 3.60
N ASP A 43 -1.80 -6.14 4.52
CA ASP A 43 -0.37 -6.42 4.49
C ASP A 43 -0.09 -7.78 5.16
N ASN A 44 0.56 -8.68 4.41
CA ASN A 44 1.00 -9.97 4.90
C ASN A 44 2.54 -10.02 5.11
N GLY A 45 3.22 -8.87 5.00
CA GLY A 45 4.67 -8.73 5.14
C GLY A 45 5.42 -8.91 3.82
N ASP A 46 5.37 -10.11 3.24
CA ASP A 46 6.02 -10.43 1.95
C ASP A 46 5.22 -9.95 0.73
N HIS A 47 3.93 -9.70 0.91
CA HIS A 47 3.02 -9.23 -0.13
C HIS A 47 1.86 -8.45 0.48
N THR A 48 1.11 -7.78 -0.38
CA THR A 48 -0.19 -7.20 0.00
C THR A 48 -1.31 -7.94 -0.69
N MET A 49 -2.48 -7.96 -0.08
CA MET A 49 -3.71 -8.44 -0.71
C MET A 49 -4.72 -7.32 -0.84
N LEU A 50 -5.39 -7.31 -1.98
CA LEU A 50 -6.53 -6.46 -2.26
C LEU A 50 -7.76 -7.32 -2.52
N MET A 51 -8.86 -7.01 -1.86
CA MET A 51 -10.18 -7.49 -2.28
C MET A 51 -10.66 -6.55 -3.38
N PHE A 52 -10.63 -7.00 -4.64
CA PHE A 52 -10.91 -6.16 -5.80
C PHE A 52 -12.30 -6.46 -6.36
N ASP A 53 -13.16 -5.45 -6.39
CA ASP A 53 -14.46 -5.49 -7.05
C ASP A 53 -14.29 -5.22 -8.56
N THR A 54 -14.50 -6.26 -9.37
CA THR A 54 -14.34 -6.20 -10.83
C THR A 54 -15.46 -5.44 -11.54
N ARG A 55 -16.58 -5.16 -10.88
CA ARG A 55 -17.69 -4.36 -11.43
C ARG A 55 -17.35 -2.87 -11.39
N THR A 56 -16.71 -2.43 -10.31
CA THR A 56 -16.37 -1.02 -10.08
C THR A 56 -14.89 -0.71 -10.36
N ASN A 57 -14.06 -1.74 -10.54
CA ASN A 57 -12.61 -1.65 -10.62
C ASN A 57 -12.00 -0.96 -9.40
N ASN A 58 -12.54 -1.22 -8.21
CA ASN A 58 -12.10 -0.59 -6.96
C ASN A 58 -11.89 -1.64 -5.86
N GLY A 59 -11.32 -1.23 -4.73
CA GLY A 59 -11.30 -2.05 -3.52
C GLY A 59 -12.72 -2.29 -3.01
N PHE A 60 -13.01 -3.54 -2.67
CA PHE A 60 -14.27 -3.96 -2.09
C PHE A 60 -14.45 -3.35 -0.69
N LYS A 61 -15.61 -2.73 -0.45
CA LYS A 61 -15.94 -2.02 0.80
C LYS A 61 -17.02 -2.72 1.63
N GLY A 62 -17.45 -3.91 1.24
CA GLY A 62 -18.49 -4.64 1.95
C GLY A 62 -17.95 -5.48 3.11
N THR A 63 -18.87 -6.14 3.78
CA THR A 63 -18.63 -7.10 4.86
C THR A 63 -18.06 -8.42 4.34
N TRP A 64 -17.46 -9.21 5.24
CA TRP A 64 -17.00 -10.56 4.90
C TRP A 64 -18.13 -11.47 4.39
N LYS A 65 -19.35 -11.29 4.89
CA LYS A 65 -20.52 -12.03 4.42
C LYS A 65 -20.82 -11.70 2.95
N GLU A 66 -20.86 -10.42 2.61
CA GLU A 66 -21.06 -9.96 1.23
C GLU A 66 -19.92 -10.43 0.31
N PHE A 67 -18.68 -10.46 0.82
CA PHE A 67 -17.54 -11.01 0.07
C PHE A 67 -17.75 -12.49 -0.30
N MET A 68 -18.26 -13.31 0.63
CA MET A 68 -18.50 -14.73 0.39
C MET A 68 -19.65 -14.98 -0.61
N GLU A 69 -20.57 -14.05 -0.72
CA GLU A 69 -21.76 -14.14 -1.58
C GLU A 69 -21.51 -13.54 -2.98
N GLN A 70 -20.57 -12.58 -3.12
CA GLN A 70 -20.31 -11.87 -4.37
C GLN A 70 -19.26 -12.56 -5.25
N LYS A 71 -19.67 -13.02 -6.44
CA LYS A 71 -18.77 -13.63 -7.44
C LYS A 71 -17.82 -12.65 -8.12
N GLU A 72 -18.14 -11.36 -8.06
CA GLU A 72 -17.47 -10.25 -8.77
C GLU A 72 -16.30 -9.66 -7.96
N VAL A 73 -16.11 -10.12 -6.72
CA VAL A 73 -14.96 -9.73 -5.90
C VAL A 73 -13.88 -10.80 -5.99
N LYS A 74 -12.65 -10.37 -6.27
CA LYS A 74 -11.49 -11.25 -6.42
C LYS A 74 -10.41 -10.87 -5.43
N LYS A 75 -9.73 -11.87 -4.85
CA LYS A 75 -8.51 -11.65 -4.07
C LYS A 75 -7.35 -11.46 -5.04
N VAL A 76 -6.69 -10.30 -4.98
CA VAL A 76 -5.51 -9.99 -5.79
C VAL A 76 -4.30 -9.91 -4.88
N ARG A 77 -3.26 -10.68 -5.20
CA ARG A 77 -1.95 -10.59 -4.57
C ARG A 77 -1.14 -9.53 -5.30
N LEU A 78 -0.72 -8.51 -4.57
CA LEU A 78 0.13 -7.42 -5.07
C LEU A 78 1.49 -7.47 -4.37
N PRO A 79 2.54 -6.83 -4.91
CA PRO A 79 3.82 -6.70 -4.24
C PRO A 79 3.70 -6.08 -2.84
N SER A 80 4.70 -6.31 -2.00
CA SER A 80 4.83 -5.59 -0.72
C SER A 80 5.02 -4.10 -0.96
N PHE A 81 4.71 -3.26 0.03
CA PHE A 81 4.79 -1.79 -0.10
C PHE A 81 6.15 -1.27 -0.56
N ILE A 82 7.23 -1.89 -0.08
CA ILE A 82 8.61 -1.54 -0.48
C ILE A 82 8.81 -1.76 -1.98
N ASN A 83 8.16 -2.77 -2.53
CA ASN A 83 8.27 -3.17 -3.93
C ASN A 83 7.22 -2.52 -4.84
N LEU A 84 6.19 -1.87 -4.29
CA LEU A 84 5.20 -1.11 -5.08
C LEU A 84 5.81 0.16 -5.69
N ASP A 85 6.54 0.93 -4.88
CA ASP A 85 7.21 2.15 -5.32
C ASP A 85 8.42 2.48 -4.43
N ARG A 86 9.52 1.79 -4.68
CA ARG A 86 10.76 1.95 -3.89
C ARG A 86 11.28 3.39 -3.91
N VAL A 87 11.19 4.06 -5.07
CA VAL A 87 11.64 5.44 -5.24
C VAL A 87 10.74 6.37 -4.43
N GLY A 88 9.43 6.23 -4.55
CA GLY A 88 8.48 7.03 -3.78
C GLY A 88 8.59 6.83 -2.29
N LEU A 89 8.84 5.60 -1.85
CA LEU A 89 9.07 5.30 -0.44
C LEU A 89 10.32 6.00 0.07
N HIS A 90 11.40 5.98 -0.71
CA HIS A 90 12.63 6.69 -0.35
C HIS A 90 12.41 8.20 -0.27
N GLU A 91 11.73 8.80 -1.26
CA GLU A 91 11.36 10.23 -1.26
C GLU A 91 10.49 10.59 -0.05
N PHE A 92 9.50 9.75 0.28
CA PHE A 92 8.63 9.95 1.43
C PHE A 92 9.43 9.93 2.73
N ILE A 93 10.29 8.93 2.91
CA ILE A 93 11.13 8.79 4.12
C ILE A 93 12.09 9.97 4.25
N GLN A 94 12.69 10.45 3.16
CA GLN A 94 13.56 11.61 3.20
C GLN A 94 12.81 12.88 3.62
N ARG A 95 11.55 13.05 3.19
CA ARG A 95 10.76 14.26 3.44
C ARG A 95 10.06 14.26 4.80
N HIS A 96 9.47 13.13 5.18
CA HIS A 96 8.59 13.01 6.35
C HIS A 96 9.21 12.20 7.48
N GLY A 97 10.31 11.50 7.21
CA GLY A 97 10.88 10.54 8.14
C GLY A 97 10.19 9.18 8.06
N ALA A 98 10.92 8.15 8.45
CA ALA A 98 10.40 6.79 8.38
C ALA A 98 9.30 6.49 9.40
N MET A 99 9.30 7.18 10.55
CA MET A 99 8.26 7.00 11.58
C MET A 99 6.88 7.44 11.10
N ASP A 100 6.80 8.49 10.28
CA ASP A 100 5.56 8.95 9.66
C ASP A 100 4.98 7.92 8.68
N PHE A 101 5.86 7.20 8.00
CA PHE A 101 5.43 6.12 7.11
C PHE A 101 4.82 4.96 7.91
N LEU A 102 5.46 4.57 9.01
CA LEU A 102 4.98 3.47 9.86
C LEU A 102 3.69 3.81 10.59
N SER A 103 3.53 5.05 11.06
CA SER A 103 2.34 5.48 11.79
C SER A 103 1.10 5.52 10.91
N ARG A 104 1.27 5.81 9.62
CA ARG A 104 0.18 5.83 8.61
C ARG A 104 -0.20 4.47 8.09
N THR A 105 0.61 3.45 8.38
CA THR A 105 0.45 2.14 7.77
C THR A 105 0.23 1.02 8.79
N ASP A 106 0.48 1.27 10.09
CA ASP A 106 0.58 0.27 11.15
C ASP A 106 1.65 -0.82 10.87
N ARG A 107 2.69 -0.53 10.06
CA ARG A 107 3.60 -1.54 9.48
C ARG A 107 5.01 -1.59 10.04
N ILE A 108 5.17 -2.09 11.27
CA ILE A 108 6.47 -2.24 11.96
C ILE A 108 7.49 -3.10 11.16
N THR A 109 7.03 -4.03 10.31
CA THR A 109 7.88 -5.00 9.59
C THR A 109 8.81 -4.36 8.54
N ILE A 110 8.40 -3.24 7.95
CA ILE A 110 9.08 -2.59 6.82
C ILE A 110 10.49 -2.07 7.18
N PHE A 111 10.75 -1.83 8.47
CA PHE A 111 12.05 -1.30 8.91
C PHE A 111 13.22 -2.27 8.78
N LYS A 112 12.98 -3.58 8.84
CA LYS A 112 14.06 -4.58 8.74
C LYS A 112 14.64 -4.66 7.34
N GLU A 113 13.81 -4.39 6.32
CA GLU A 113 14.20 -4.54 4.91
C GLU A 113 14.83 -3.28 4.32
N LEU A 114 14.48 -2.09 4.83
CA LEU A 114 14.92 -0.84 4.25
C LEU A 114 16.37 -0.42 4.59
N GLN A 115 17.07 -1.14 5.47
CA GLN A 115 18.42 -0.80 5.96
C GLN A 115 18.61 0.69 6.33
N VAL A 116 17.53 1.39 6.70
CA VAL A 116 17.61 2.82 7.05
C VAL A 116 18.18 2.93 8.45
N PRO A 117 19.17 3.80 8.70
CA PRO A 117 19.65 4.06 10.04
C PRO A 117 18.55 4.76 10.86
N VAL A 118 17.81 3.98 11.65
CA VAL A 118 16.97 4.54 12.72
C VAL A 118 17.84 4.84 13.92
N SER A 119 17.61 5.99 14.54
CA SER A 119 18.18 6.27 15.85
C SER A 119 17.75 5.18 16.85
N LYS A 120 18.64 4.79 17.77
CA LYS A 120 18.36 3.75 18.78
C LYS A 120 17.08 4.01 19.59
N ALA A 121 16.68 5.27 19.72
CA ALA A 121 15.45 5.67 20.40
C ALA A 121 14.19 5.26 19.62
N ALA A 122 14.16 5.48 18.30
CA ALA A 122 13.02 5.12 17.45
C ALA A 122 12.82 3.59 17.35
N ALA A 123 13.91 2.82 17.28
CA ALA A 123 13.85 1.35 17.28
C ALA A 123 13.27 0.76 18.60
N LYS A 124 13.53 1.43 19.73
CA LYS A 124 13.05 1.01 21.06
C LYS A 124 11.55 1.28 21.27
N GLU A 125 11.02 2.33 20.64
CA GLU A 125 9.58 2.63 20.62
C GLU A 125 8.81 1.62 19.74
N LEU A 126 9.36 1.28 18.58
CA LEU A 126 8.76 0.32 17.63
C LEU A 126 8.58 -1.08 18.24
N THR A 127 9.56 -1.57 18.99
CA THR A 127 9.51 -2.91 19.61
C THR A 127 8.49 -3.03 20.74
N LYS A 128 8.06 -1.93 21.37
CA LYS A 128 7.03 -1.93 22.42
C LYS A 128 5.61 -2.10 21.88
N LYS A 129 5.30 -1.61 20.67
CA LYS A 129 3.95 -1.71 20.09
C LYS A 129 3.59 -3.13 19.63
N THR A 130 4.57 -3.97 19.28
CA THR A 130 4.37 -5.36 18.81
C THR A 130 4.10 -6.40 19.91
N LYS A 131 4.01 -6.01 21.19
CA LYS A 131 3.85 -6.92 22.35
C LYS A 131 2.51 -6.77 23.10
N ARG A 132 1.46 -6.24 22.47
CA ARG A 132 0.10 -6.25 23.03
C ARG A 132 -0.81 -7.10 22.19
#